data_AF-A0A2V5U844-F1
#
_entry.id   AF-A0A2V5U844-F1
#
_cell.length_a   1.000
_cell.length_b   1.000
_cell.length_c   1.000
_cell.angle_alpha   90.00
_cell.angle_beta   90.00
_cell.angle_gamma   90.00
#
_symmetry.space_group_name_H-M   'P 1'
#
loop_
_entity.id
_entity.type
_entity.pdbx_description
1 polymer ?
#
loop_
_entity_poly.entity_id
_entity_poly.type
_entity_poly.pdbx_seq_one_letter_code
_entity_poly.pdbx_strand_id
1 'polypeptide(L)' 'MLYHVLWRQAESRPENIAVAGERRSVSYAQLLREVRSCAAFLQQLNFKPQDPIILGVPPSPEFHVVFYAGCA' A
#
# COMPACT_ATOMS: atom_id res chain seq x y z
N MET A 1 5.21 7.24 -9.41
CA MET A 1 5.90 6.15 -10.14
C MET A 1 5.77 4.79 -9.45
N LEU A 2 6.08 4.67 -8.14
CA LEU A 2 6.04 3.38 -7.42
C LEU A 2 4.65 2.74 -7.37
N TYR A 3 3.59 3.54 -7.15
CA TYR A 3 2.20 3.06 -7.18
C TYR A 3 1.82 2.40 -8.53
N HIS A 4 2.31 2.93 -9.66
CA HIS A 4 2.03 2.35 -10.98
C HIS A 4 2.69 0.97 -11.18
N VAL A 5 3.85 0.75 -10.58
CA VAL A 5 4.52 -0.56 -10.62
C VAL A 5 3.72 -1.58 -9.82
N LEU A 6 3.22 -1.21 -8.64
CA LEU A 6 2.32 -2.04 -7.83
C LEU A 6 1.08 -2.43 -8.64
N TRP A 7 0.45 -1.46 -9.33
CA TRP A 7 -0.71 -1.72 -10.17
C TRP A 7 -0.43 -2.75 -11.27
N ARG A 8 0.68 -2.61 -12.01
CA ARG A 8 1.09 -3.59 -13.04
C ARG A 8 1.37 -4.98 -12.48
N GLN A 9 1.95 -5.09 -11.29
CA GLN A 9 2.18 -6.40 -10.67
C GLN A 9 0.87 -7.05 -10.22
N ALA A 10 -0.07 -6.27 -9.67
CA ALA A 10 -1.39 -6.76 -9.30
C ALA A 10 -2.22 -7.24 -10.49
N GLU A 11 -2.06 -6.63 -11.67
CA GLU A 11 -2.70 -7.12 -12.89
C GLU A 11 -2.03 -8.38 -13.46
N SER A 12 -0.70 -8.40 -13.50
CA SER A 12 0.03 -9.49 -14.15
C SER A 12 0.19 -10.74 -13.29
N ARG A 13 0.27 -10.58 -11.96
CA ARG A 13 0.55 -11.66 -10.99
C ARG A 13 -0.24 -11.44 -9.69
N PRO A 14 -1.58 -11.39 -9.75
CA PRO A 14 -2.44 -11.02 -8.62
C PRO A 14 -2.23 -11.87 -7.37
N GLU A 15 -2.00 -13.18 -7.55
CA GLU A 15 -1.88 -14.16 -6.46
C GLU A 15 -0.45 -14.28 -5.91
N ASN A 16 0.55 -13.69 -6.58
CA ASN A 16 1.92 -13.74 -6.08
C ASN A 16 2.03 -12.91 -4.79
N ILE A 17 2.80 -13.43 -3.84
CA ILE A 17 3.08 -12.74 -2.58
C ILE A 17 3.92 -11.49 -2.86
N ALA A 18 3.37 -10.33 -2.50
CA ALA A 18 4.04 -9.03 -2.60
C ALA A 18 4.85 -8.74 -1.35
N VAL A 19 4.29 -9.07 -0.18
CA VAL A 19 4.94 -8.89 1.12
C VAL A 19 4.70 -10.15 1.95
N ALA A 20 5.79 -10.78 2.39
CA ALA A 20 5.76 -11.85 3.38
C ALA A 20 6.10 -11.26 4.75
N GLY A 21 5.20 -11.44 5.72
CA GLY A 21 5.41 -11.03 7.11
C GLY A 21 5.19 -12.22 8.06
N GLU A 22 5.66 -12.09 9.29
CA GLU A 22 5.58 -13.16 10.29
C GLU A 22 4.14 -13.60 10.60
N ARG A 23 3.21 -12.65 10.66
CA ARG A 23 1.79 -12.94 11.00
C ARG A 23 0.91 -13.16 9.77
N ARG A 24 1.17 -12.42 8.69
CA ARG A 24 0.41 -12.54 7.44
C ARG A 24 1.30 -12.23 6.25
N SER A 25 1.04 -12.93 5.16
CA SER A 25 1.56 -12.60 3.84
C SER A 25 0.43 -11.99 3.01
N VAL A 26 0.76 -11.03 2.15
CA VAL A 26 -0.20 -10.27 1.35
C VAL A 26 0.17 -10.42 -0.13
N SER A 27 -0.79 -10.85 -0.95
CA SER A 27 -0.61 -10.94 -2.40
C SER A 27 -0.63 -9.55 -3.06
N TYR A 28 -0.16 -9.45 -4.30
CA TYR A 28 -0.20 -8.17 -5.03
C TYR A 28 -1.64 -7.63 -5.17
N ALA A 29 -2.63 -8.50 -5.42
CA ALA A 29 -4.02 -8.09 -5.49
C ALA A 29 -4.57 -7.61 -4.15
N GLN A 30 -4.21 -8.27 -3.05
CA GLN A 30 -4.60 -7.85 -1.70
C GLN A 30 -3.94 -6.52 -1.33
N LEU A 31 -2.64 -6.37 -1.59
CA LEU A 31 -1.89 -5.16 -1.29
C LEU A 31 -2.47 -3.96 -2.04
N LEU A 32 -2.72 -4.08 -3.35
CA LEU A 32 -3.31 -2.99 -4.14
C LEU A 32 -4.70 -2.59 -3.60
N ARG A 33 -5.52 -3.57 -3.18
CA ARG A 33 -6.85 -3.31 -2.61
C ARG A 33 -6.75 -2.51 -1.31
N GLU A 34 -5.87 -2.94 -0.40
CA GLU A 34 -5.62 -2.25 0.87
C GLU A 34 -5.04 -0.84 0.64
N VAL A 35 -4.10 -0.69 -0.29
CA VAL A 35 -3.51 0.60 -0.69
C VAL A 35 -4.58 1.56 -1.21
N ARG A 36 -5.45 1.11 -2.12
CA ARG A 36 -6.54 1.95 -2.66
C ARG A 36 -7.51 2.41 -1.57
N SER A 37 -7.87 1.51 -0.66
CA SER A 37 -8.73 1.86 0.48
C SER A 37 -8.05 2.88 1.40
N CYS A 38 -6.77 2.70 1.68
CA CYS A 38 -6.01 3.62 2.53
C CYS A 38 -5.81 4.99 1.85
N ALA A 39 -5.51 5.03 0.55
CA ALA A 39 -5.38 6.27 -0.20
C ALA A 39 -6.69 7.08 -0.21
N ALA A 40 -7.83 6.41 -0.42
CA ALA A 40 -9.14 7.06 -0.34
C ALA A 40 -9.39 7.66 1.06
N PHE A 41 -9.00 6.96 2.12
CA PHE A 41 -9.10 7.47 3.49
C PHE A 41 -8.17 8.69 3.73
N LEU A 42 -6.92 8.64 3.26
CA LEU A 42 -5.98 9.76 3.39
C LEU A 42 -6.45 11.01 2.63
N GLN A 43 -7.06 10.82 1.46
CA GLN A 43 -7.66 11.91 0.69
C GLN A 43 -8.82 12.59 1.44
N GLN A 44 -9.61 11.83 2.20
CA GLN A 44 -10.68 12.37 3.06
C GLN A 44 -10.14 13.21 4.24
N LEU A 45 -8.89 12.98 4.64
CA LEU A 45 -8.21 13.75 5.68
C LEU A 45 -7.58 15.06 5.16
N ASN A 46 -7.84 15.42 3.90
CA ASN A 46 -7.35 16.63 3.23
C ASN A 46 -5.81 16.75 3.18
N PHE A 47 -5.09 15.61 3.18
CA PHE A 47 -3.65 15.60 2.90
C PHE A 47 -3.36 16.15 1.51
N LYS A 48 -2.40 17.07 1.42
CA LYS A 48 -1.88 17.58 0.15
C LYS A 48 -0.68 16.77 -0.30
N PRO A 49 -0.38 16.73 -1.62
CA PRO A 49 0.90 16.26 -2.09
C PRO A 49 2.04 16.97 -1.34
N GLN A 50 3.03 16.20 -0.88
CA GLN A 50 4.18 16.65 -0.07
C GLN A 50 3.93 16.83 1.43
N ASP A 51 2.70 16.69 1.93
CA ASP A 51 2.47 16.66 3.37
C ASP A 51 3.11 15.40 3.97
N PRO A 52 3.91 15.52 5.05
CA PRO A 52 4.60 14.38 5.64
C PRO A 52 3.62 13.46 6.37
N ILE A 53 3.76 12.16 6.16
CA ILE A 53 3.06 11.12 6.92
C ILE A 53 4.07 10.43 7.82
N ILE A 54 3.85 10.52 9.14
CA ILE A 54 4.64 9.78 10.14
C ILE A 54 3.92 8.47 10.44
N LEU A 55 4.62 7.35 10.27
CA LEU A 55 4.08 6.02 10.50
C LEU A 55 4.86 5.30 11.60
N GLY A 56 4.19 5.03 12.73
CA GLY A 56 4.73 4.22 13.82
C GLY A 56 4.05 2.85 13.86
N VAL A 57 4.63 1.86 13.19
CA VAL A 57 4.13 0.48 13.15
C VAL A 57 5.29 -0.52 13.28
N PRO A 58 5.06 -1.72 13.86
CA PRO A 58 6.06 -2.78 13.82
C PRO A 58 6.33 -3.24 12.38
N PRO A 59 7.39 -4.03 12.12
CA PRO A 59 7.64 -4.63 10.81
C PRO A 59 6.46 -5.51 10.38
N SER A 60 5.63 -4.98 9.50
CA SER A 60 4.38 -5.63 9.11
C SER A 60 3.90 -5.18 7.73
N PRO A 61 3.04 -5.94 7.04
CA PRO A 61 2.52 -5.57 5.73
C PRO A 61 1.83 -4.21 5.68
N GLU A 62 1.26 -3.75 6.81
CA GLU A 62 0.59 -2.46 6.94
C GLU A 62 1.53 -1.27 6.65
N PHE A 63 2.83 -1.41 6.93
CA PHE A 63 3.82 -0.40 6.53
C PHE A 63 3.77 -0.13 5.02
N HIS A 64 3.76 -1.21 4.23
CA HIS A 64 3.75 -1.10 2.78
C HIS A 64 2.42 -0.53 2.25
N VAL A 65 1.30 -0.86 2.90
CA VAL A 65 -0.01 -0.29 2.56
C VAL A 65 0.03 1.23 2.65
N VAL A 66 0.45 1.76 3.79
CA VAL A 66 0.48 3.22 4.02
C VAL A 66 1.53 3.89 3.12
N PHE A 67 2.70 3.27 2.95
CA PHE A 67 3.76 3.79 2.07
C PHE A 67 3.27 3.97 0.63
N TYR A 68 2.64 2.94 0.05
CA TYR A 68 2.11 3.02 -1.31
C TYR A 68 0.89 3.94 -1.40
N ALA A 69 0.05 4.02 -0.36
CA ALA A 69 -1.11 4.90 -0.32
C ALA A 69 -0.71 6.38 -0.32
N GLY A 70 0.34 6.76 0.40
CA GLY A 70 0.91 8.12 0.33
C GLY A 70 1.56 8.46 -1.01
N CYS A 71 1.79 7.48 -1.88
CA CYS A 71 2.33 7.66 -3.23
C CYS A 71 1.27 7.64 -4.35
N ALA A 72 0.00 7.42 -4.00
CA ALA A 72 -1.12 7.26 -4.94
C ALA A 72 -1.76 8.61 -5.28
#